data_AF-A0A7C5GXF7-F1
#
_entry.id   AF-A0A7C5GXF7-F1
#
_cell.length_a   1.000
_cell.length_b   1.000
_cell.length_c   1.000
_cell.angle_alpha   90.00
_cell.angle_beta   90.00
_cell.angle_gamma   90.00
#
_symmetry.space_group_name_H-M   'P 1'
#
loop_
_entity.id
_entity.type
_entity.pdbx_description
1 polymer ?
#
loop_
_entity_poly.entity_id
_entity_poly.type
_entity_poly.pdbx_seq_one_letter_code
_entity_poly.pdbx_strand_id
1 'polypeptide(L)'
;MIARVSLEIALGREFDYVIPPELESVVKEGCRVLVPFGLRHLPGIVTAIVSDSTYPNPKPIIRVISAEAVVPLPLIKLARWMARYYCCPLEQAMKTVIPEIVRRNRAGWLKRLYVKIAPFKGDLPRLTKRQLQVWHIIEELQEVPFQKLIELAHTTPATVRRLEDLGLIEIVPQTILRDPYANEVVVPTAPLQLNIAQSNALNQIVAALKETQQPKHIESITPSEVDAALAPAPVTEPEVTETSKPSAMPRVFLLHGVTGSGKTEVYLQAIANAL
;
A
#
# COMPACT_ATOMS: atom_id res chain seq x y z
N MET A 1 26.67 9.04 -6.45
CA MET A 1 26.04 7.76 -6.04
C MET A 1 25.53 7.00 -7.26
N ILE A 2 25.42 5.67 -7.17
CA ILE A 2 24.87 4.82 -8.23
C ILE A 2 23.56 4.17 -7.76
N ALA A 3 22.54 4.22 -8.61
CA ALA A 3 21.31 3.47 -8.43
C ALA A 3 21.35 2.20 -9.27
N ARG A 4 21.11 1.06 -8.64
CA ARG A 4 20.81 -0.19 -9.33
C ARG A 4 19.32 -0.24 -9.62
N VAL A 5 18.97 -0.44 -10.89
CA VAL A 5 17.60 -0.31 -11.40
C VAL A 5 17.17 -1.59 -12.10
N SER A 6 16.05 -2.16 -11.67
CA SER A 6 15.35 -3.22 -12.40
C SER A 6 14.39 -2.60 -13.41
N LEU A 7 14.54 -2.97 -14.69
CA LEU A 7 13.73 -2.45 -15.80
C LEU A 7 12.58 -3.42 -16.11
N GLU A 8 11.46 -2.89 -16.60
CA GLU A 8 10.29 -3.70 -16.96
C GLU A 8 10.39 -4.31 -18.39
N ILE A 9 11.50 -5.00 -18.74
CA ILE A 9 11.78 -5.50 -20.11
C ILE A 9 12.28 -6.96 -20.23
N ALA A 10 11.85 -7.85 -19.35
CA ALA A 10 12.19 -9.27 -19.19
C ALA A 10 13.68 -9.65 -19.33
N LEU A 11 14.61 -8.78 -18.94
CA LEU A 11 16.05 -9.03 -19.15
C LEU A 11 16.74 -9.84 -18.03
N GLY A 12 16.06 -10.08 -16.91
CA GLY A 12 16.60 -10.88 -15.80
C GLY A 12 17.82 -10.29 -15.10
N ARG A 13 18.15 -9.02 -15.36
CA ARG A 13 19.29 -8.31 -14.77
C ARG A 13 18.92 -6.90 -14.36
N GLU A 14 19.67 -6.40 -13.40
CA GLU A 14 19.62 -5.01 -12.96
C GLU A 14 20.66 -4.18 -13.73
N PHE A 15 20.45 -2.88 -13.80
CA PHE A 15 21.32 -1.94 -14.53
C PHE A 15 21.73 -0.79 -13.63
N ASP A 16 22.99 -0.39 -13.72
CA ASP A 16 23.54 0.70 -12.92
C ASP A 16 23.36 2.04 -13.65
N TYR A 17 22.87 3.04 -12.93
CA TYR A 17 22.70 4.41 -13.40
C TYR A 17 23.28 5.40 -12.39
N VAL A 18 23.85 6.50 -12.89
CA VAL A 18 24.27 7.61 -12.04
C VAL A 18 23.05 8.34 -11.51
N ILE A 19 23.04 8.65 -10.21
CA ILE A 19 22.09 9.57 -9.60
C ILE A 19 22.66 10.98 -9.79
N PRO A 20 22.03 11.85 -10.61
CA PRO A 20 22.44 13.25 -10.74
C PRO A 20 22.33 13.99 -9.40
N PRO A 21 23.19 15.01 -9.13
CA PRO A 21 23.17 15.76 -7.88
C PRO A 21 21.80 16.35 -7.53
N GLU A 22 21.01 16.73 -8.54
CA GLU A 22 19.68 17.32 -8.37
C GLU A 22 18.65 16.29 -7.86
N LEU A 23 18.93 15.00 -8.02
CA LEU A 23 18.04 13.90 -7.67
C LEU A 23 18.47 13.14 -6.41
N GLU A 24 19.62 13.45 -5.81
CA GLU A 24 20.17 12.70 -4.66
C GLU A 24 19.24 12.73 -3.43
N SER A 25 18.56 13.85 -3.17
CA SER A 25 17.63 13.95 -2.03
C SER A 25 16.30 13.23 -2.26
N VAL A 26 15.96 12.92 -3.51
CA VAL A 26 14.65 12.39 -3.93
C VAL A 26 14.73 10.90 -4.23
N VAL A 27 15.82 10.42 -4.81
CA VAL A 27 15.99 9.03 -5.19
C VAL A 27 16.26 8.17 -3.96
N LYS A 28 15.36 7.23 -3.70
CA LYS A 28 15.49 6.22 -2.64
C LYS A 28 15.25 4.83 -3.23
N GLU A 29 15.64 3.79 -2.49
CA GLU A 29 15.24 2.42 -2.83
C GLU A 29 13.70 2.31 -2.87
N GLY A 30 13.19 1.61 -3.88
CA GLY A 30 11.76 1.50 -4.17
C GLY A 30 11.18 2.67 -4.98
N CYS A 31 11.93 3.74 -5.20
CA CYS A 31 11.49 4.81 -6.10
C CYS A 31 11.44 4.33 -7.55
N ARG A 32 10.51 4.94 -8.30
CA ARG A 32 10.38 4.69 -9.73
C ARG A 32 11.09 5.78 -10.50
N VAL A 33 11.93 5.39 -11.44
CA VAL A 33 12.78 6.29 -12.22
C VAL A 33 12.61 6.05 -13.70
N LEU A 34 12.78 7.11 -14.50
CA LEU A 34 12.89 7.02 -15.94
C LEU A 34 14.37 7.03 -16.32
N VAL A 35 14.81 6.04 -17.07
CA VAL A 35 16.22 5.85 -17.41
C VAL A 35 16.41 5.63 -18.92
N PRO A 36 17.57 6.00 -19.48
CA PRO A 36 17.87 5.79 -20.88
C PRO A 36 18.28 4.33 -21.13
N PHE A 37 17.62 3.66 -22.07
CA PHE A 37 17.93 2.28 -22.45
C PHE A 37 17.97 2.13 -23.98
N GLY A 38 19.18 2.07 -24.53
CA GLY A 38 19.39 2.13 -25.98
C GLY A 38 18.86 3.44 -26.57
N LEU A 39 17.90 3.33 -27.51
CA LEU A 39 17.23 4.44 -28.18
C LEU A 39 15.91 4.89 -27.50
N ARG A 40 15.52 4.22 -26.41
CA ARG A 40 14.24 4.47 -25.72
C ARG A 40 14.49 4.92 -24.28
N HIS A 41 13.46 5.50 -23.68
CA HIS A 41 13.41 5.75 -22.24
C HIS A 41 12.46 4.75 -21.60
N LEU A 42 12.91 4.07 -20.54
CA LEU A 42 12.13 3.04 -19.87
C LEU A 42 11.91 3.38 -18.40
N PRO A 43 10.74 3.04 -17.85
CA PRO A 43 10.55 3.05 -16.41
C PRO A 43 11.32 1.90 -15.76
N GLY A 44 11.84 2.15 -14.57
CA GLY A 44 12.48 1.15 -13.73
C GLY A 44 12.25 1.45 -12.25
N ILE A 45 12.57 0.46 -11.41
CA ILE A 45 12.51 0.58 -9.95
C ILE A 45 13.93 0.54 -9.41
N VAL A 46 14.28 1.49 -8.56
CA VAL A 46 15.56 1.50 -7.84
C VAL A 46 15.52 0.38 -6.81
N THR A 47 16.37 -0.63 -6.98
CA THR A 47 16.39 -1.81 -6.11
C THR A 47 17.52 -1.76 -5.08
N ALA A 48 18.56 -0.96 -5.34
CA ALA A 48 19.64 -0.68 -4.41
C ALA A 48 20.32 0.66 -4.74
N ILE A 49 20.89 1.32 -3.74
CA ILE A 49 21.81 2.45 -3.92
C ILE A 49 23.20 2.02 -3.45
N VAL A 50 24.20 2.19 -4.30
CA VAL A 50 25.59 1.80 -4.06
C VAL A 50 26.53 2.97 -4.30
N SER A 51 27.72 2.96 -3.67
CA SER A 51 28.72 4.03 -3.83
C SER A 51 29.30 4.01 -5.24
N ASP A 52 29.55 2.82 -5.78
CA ASP A 52 30.31 2.62 -7.02
C ASP A 52 29.64 1.58 -7.94
N SER A 53 29.92 1.69 -9.24
CA SER A 53 29.49 0.72 -10.25
C SER A 53 30.67 -0.12 -10.70
N THR A 54 30.43 -1.41 -10.98
CA THR A 54 31.40 -2.28 -11.63
C THR A 54 31.54 -1.96 -13.13
N TYR A 55 30.62 -1.16 -13.69
CA TYR A 55 30.60 -0.82 -15.11
C TYR A 55 31.12 0.60 -15.36
N PRO A 56 31.93 0.80 -16.42
CA PRO A 56 32.43 2.12 -16.77
C PRO A 56 31.31 3.00 -17.34
N ASN A 57 31.27 4.27 -16.92
CA ASN A 57 30.40 5.32 -17.43
C ASN A 57 28.88 4.98 -17.47
N PRO A 58 28.26 4.66 -16.32
CA PRO A 58 26.82 4.47 -16.26
C PRO A 58 26.10 5.76 -16.70
N LYS A 59 25.00 5.60 -17.45
CA LYS A 59 24.19 6.74 -17.89
C LYS A 59 23.46 7.36 -16.69
N PRO A 60 23.13 8.66 -16.73
CA PRO A 60 22.36 9.29 -15.65
C PRO A 60 20.88 8.90 -15.69
N ILE A 61 20.24 8.89 -14.52
CA ILE A 61 18.77 8.86 -14.39
C ILE A 61 18.20 10.13 -15.02
N ILE A 62 17.14 10.01 -15.83
CA ILE A 62 16.51 11.15 -16.51
C ILE A 62 15.64 11.94 -15.53
N ARG A 63 14.78 11.25 -14.80
CA ARG A 63 13.89 11.84 -13.80
C ARG A 63 13.28 10.80 -12.88
N VAL A 64 12.81 11.23 -11.73
CA VAL A 64 11.98 10.42 -10.83
C VAL A 64 10.52 10.45 -11.32
N ILE A 65 9.89 9.29 -11.45
CA ILE A 65 8.48 9.13 -11.85
C ILE A 65 7.56 9.28 -10.63
N SER A 66 8.01 8.78 -9.47
CA SER A 66 7.33 8.93 -8.17
C SER A 66 8.39 9.21 -7.10
N ALA A 67 8.30 10.38 -6.47
CA ALA A 67 9.20 10.79 -5.39
C ALA A 67 9.00 9.94 -4.13
N GLU A 68 7.78 9.46 -3.89
CA GLU A 68 7.53 8.47 -2.85
C GLU A 68 7.95 7.07 -3.29
N ALA A 69 8.56 6.32 -2.37
CA ALA A 69 8.95 4.93 -2.59
C ALA A 69 7.67 4.10 -2.78
N VAL A 70 7.35 3.86 -4.05
CA VAL A 70 6.16 3.11 -4.46
C VAL A 70 6.24 1.65 -4.00
N VAL A 71 7.45 1.14 -3.81
CA VAL A 71 7.72 -0.24 -3.43
C VAL A 71 8.49 -0.29 -2.11
N PRO A 72 7.88 -0.80 -1.02
CA PRO A 72 8.59 -1.02 0.23
C PRO A 72 9.79 -1.97 0.07
N LEU A 73 10.89 -1.67 0.75
CA LEU A 73 12.12 -2.49 0.74
C LEU A 73 11.87 -3.97 1.10
N PRO A 74 11.01 -4.33 2.08
CA PRO A 74 10.71 -5.73 2.36
C PRO A 74 10.16 -6.50 1.14
N LEU A 75 9.38 -5.82 0.28
CA LEU A 75 8.87 -6.42 -0.95
C LEU A 75 9.95 -6.60 -2.01
N ILE A 76 10.91 -5.68 -2.10
CA ILE A 76 12.08 -5.83 -2.97
C ILE A 76 12.94 -7.02 -2.52
N LYS A 77 13.15 -7.16 -1.20
CA LYS A 77 13.85 -8.30 -0.61
C LYS A 77 13.13 -9.62 -0.89
N LEU A 78 11.80 -9.65 -0.72
CA LEU A 78 10.97 -10.81 -1.05
C LEU A 78 11.08 -11.17 -2.53
N ALA A 79 10.96 -10.19 -3.43
CA ALA A 79 11.08 -10.43 -4.87
C ALA A 79 12.46 -10.97 -5.26
N ARG A 80 13.55 -10.49 -4.63
CA ARG A 80 14.90 -11.05 -4.81
C ARG A 80 14.99 -12.49 -4.31
N TRP A 81 14.43 -12.79 -3.15
CA TRP A 81 14.37 -14.16 -2.64
C TRP A 81 13.59 -15.07 -3.60
N MET A 82 12.41 -14.65 -4.06
CA MET A 82 11.60 -15.40 -5.03
C MET A 82 12.36 -15.63 -6.34
N ALA A 83 13.04 -14.61 -6.87
CA ALA A 83 13.81 -14.72 -8.10
C ALA A 83 14.96 -15.73 -7.98
N ARG A 84 15.69 -15.70 -6.86
CA ARG A 84 16.75 -16.68 -6.56
C ARG A 84 16.19 -18.09 -6.38
N TYR A 85 15.17 -18.24 -5.53
CA TYR A 85 14.62 -19.54 -5.14
C TYR A 85 13.89 -20.24 -6.29
N TYR A 86 13.08 -19.51 -7.05
CA TYR A 86 12.33 -20.04 -8.19
C TYR A 86 13.05 -19.89 -9.53
N CYS A 87 14.33 -19.49 -9.52
CA CYS A 87 15.17 -19.32 -10.71
C CYS A 87 14.49 -18.50 -11.83
N CYS A 88 13.84 -17.39 -11.48
CA CYS A 88 13.12 -16.53 -12.42
C CYS A 88 13.70 -15.12 -12.49
N PRO A 89 13.46 -14.36 -13.60
CA PRO A 89 13.87 -12.97 -13.69
C PRO A 89 13.35 -12.12 -12.52
N LEU A 90 14.21 -11.30 -11.91
CA LEU A 90 13.82 -10.41 -10.79
C LEU A 90 12.61 -9.55 -11.13
N GLU A 91 12.53 -9.05 -12.36
CA GLU A 91 11.38 -8.31 -12.83
C GLU A 91 10.08 -9.09 -12.77
N GLN A 92 10.09 -10.39 -13.09
CA GLN A 92 8.89 -11.22 -13.02
C GLN A 92 8.43 -11.38 -11.57
N ALA A 93 9.36 -11.62 -10.65
CA ALA A 93 9.06 -11.63 -9.22
C ALA A 93 8.51 -10.26 -8.74
N MET A 94 9.12 -9.15 -9.18
CA MET A 94 8.65 -7.80 -8.86
C MET A 94 7.25 -7.52 -9.42
N LYS A 95 6.92 -8.00 -10.63
CA LYS A 95 5.56 -7.88 -11.21
C LYS A 95 4.51 -8.65 -10.43
N THR A 96 4.89 -9.77 -9.80
CA THR A 96 4.00 -10.58 -8.96
C THR A 96 3.75 -9.91 -7.61
N VAL A 97 4.77 -9.33 -7.00
CA VAL A 97 4.66 -8.69 -5.68
C VAL A 97 4.02 -7.30 -5.76
N ILE A 98 4.09 -6.62 -6.91
CA ILE A 98 3.61 -5.23 -7.06
C ILE A 98 2.43 -5.16 -8.05
N PRO A 99 1.24 -4.69 -7.60
CA PRO A 99 0.08 -4.53 -8.46
C PRO A 99 0.35 -3.65 -9.67
N GLU A 100 -0.31 -3.94 -10.80
CA GLU A 100 -0.09 -3.21 -12.04
C GLU A 100 -0.41 -1.71 -11.93
N ILE A 101 -1.45 -1.33 -11.18
CA ILE A 101 -1.84 0.08 -11.03
C ILE A 101 -0.77 0.91 -10.33
N VAL A 102 -0.10 0.29 -9.37
CA VAL A 102 1.06 0.82 -8.63
C VAL A 102 2.27 0.89 -9.58
N ARG A 103 2.52 -0.18 -10.35
CA ARG A 103 3.55 -0.21 -11.41
C ARG A 103 3.27 0.71 -12.59
N ARG A 104 2.06 1.22 -12.82
CA ARG A 104 1.80 2.18 -13.91
C ARG A 104 1.76 3.63 -13.43
N ASN A 105 2.01 3.88 -12.15
CA ASN A 105 1.80 5.18 -11.49
C ASN A 105 0.40 5.74 -11.77
N ARG A 106 -0.57 4.84 -11.90
CA ARG A 106 -2.00 5.15 -12.03
C ARG A 106 -2.73 4.94 -10.70
N ALA A 107 -1.99 4.66 -9.64
CA ALA A 107 -2.48 4.66 -8.27
C ALA A 107 -2.80 6.11 -7.91
N GLY A 108 -4.04 6.50 -8.18
CA GLY A 108 -4.63 7.74 -7.70
C GLY A 108 -5.73 7.39 -6.71
N TRP A 109 -5.84 8.21 -5.68
CA TRP A 109 -7.05 8.26 -4.88
C TRP A 109 -8.25 8.47 -5.79
N LEU A 110 -9.33 7.70 -5.57
CA LEU A 110 -10.56 7.91 -6.33
C LEU A 110 -11.11 9.29 -5.96
N LYS A 111 -11.09 10.23 -6.91
CA LYS A 111 -11.71 11.54 -6.72
C LYS A 111 -13.13 11.49 -7.24
N ARG A 112 -14.10 11.88 -6.42
CA ARG A 112 -15.46 12.20 -6.87
C ARG A 112 -15.79 13.64 -6.52
N LEU A 113 -16.64 14.24 -7.35
CA LEU A 113 -17.14 15.58 -7.09
C LEU A 113 -18.23 15.50 -6.02
N TYR A 114 -18.10 16.34 -5.01
CA TYR A 114 -19.11 16.56 -3.98
C TYR A 114 -19.62 17.98 -4.09
N VAL A 115 -20.90 18.15 -3.79
CA VAL A 115 -21.56 19.44 -3.73
C VAL A 115 -21.76 19.81 -2.27
N LYS A 116 -21.31 21.01 -1.91
CA LYS A 116 -21.48 21.63 -0.59
C LYS A 116 -22.19 22.96 -0.72
N ILE A 117 -22.80 23.41 0.37
CA ILE A 117 -23.30 24.78 0.47
C ILE A 117 -22.09 25.73 0.52
N ALA A 118 -22.09 26.71 -0.37
CA ALA A 118 -21.10 27.78 -0.31
C ALA A 118 -21.52 28.79 0.75
N PRO A 119 -20.58 29.36 1.54
CA PRO A 119 -20.91 30.41 2.49
C PRO A 119 -21.30 31.68 1.73
N PHE A 120 -22.60 31.92 1.59
CA PHE A 120 -23.15 33.15 1.00
C PHE A 120 -23.79 34.03 2.09
N LYS A 121 -23.71 35.35 1.92
CA LYS A 121 -24.33 36.33 2.82
C LYS A 121 -25.53 36.97 2.13
N GLY A 122 -26.72 36.84 2.73
CA GLY A 122 -27.96 37.43 2.24
C GLY A 122 -29.07 36.40 2.10
N ASP A 123 -30.19 36.81 1.52
CA ASP A 123 -31.32 35.92 1.21
C ASP A 123 -31.07 35.12 -0.07
N LEU A 124 -31.70 33.94 -0.15
CA LEU A 124 -31.66 33.11 -1.34
C LEU A 124 -32.18 33.88 -2.57
N PRO A 125 -31.43 33.92 -3.68
CA PRO A 125 -31.90 34.54 -4.92
C PRO A 125 -33.11 33.77 -5.46
N ARG A 126 -33.83 34.37 -6.41
CA ARG A 126 -35.06 33.77 -6.96
C ARG A 126 -34.71 32.52 -7.78
N LEU A 127 -34.90 31.35 -7.19
CA LEU A 127 -34.63 30.06 -7.83
C LEU A 127 -35.87 29.52 -8.57
N THR A 128 -35.62 28.79 -9.66
CA THR A 128 -36.65 27.99 -10.32
C THR A 128 -37.09 26.82 -9.43
N LYS A 129 -38.27 26.23 -9.68
CA LYS A 129 -38.75 25.06 -8.91
C LYS A 129 -37.73 23.92 -8.86
N ARG A 130 -37.04 23.65 -9.97
CA ARG A 130 -36.01 22.59 -10.07
C ARG A 130 -34.76 22.92 -9.23
N GLN A 131 -34.31 24.17 -9.28
CA GLN A 131 -33.17 24.65 -8.49
C GLN A 131 -33.48 24.64 -7.00
N LEU A 132 -34.70 25.02 -6.62
CA LEU A 132 -35.16 25.01 -5.25
C LEU A 132 -35.21 23.59 -4.68
N GLN A 133 -35.65 22.61 -5.48
CA GLN A 133 -35.61 21.19 -5.10
C GLN A 133 -34.18 20.69 -4.90
N VAL A 134 -33.24 21.06 -5.77
CA VAL A 134 -31.82 20.73 -5.60
C VAL A 134 -31.27 21.37 -4.32
N TRP A 135 -31.62 22.63 -4.05
CA TRP A 135 -31.22 23.34 -2.83
C TRP A 135 -31.68 22.61 -1.56
N HIS A 136 -32.95 22.20 -1.48
CA HIS A 136 -33.49 21.52 -0.30
C HIS A 136 -32.76 20.21 0.01
N ILE A 137 -32.38 19.45 -1.02
CA ILE A 137 -31.63 18.20 -0.85
C ILE A 137 -30.22 18.46 -0.30
N ILE A 138 -29.55 19.51 -0.76
CA ILE A 138 -28.22 19.88 -0.26
C ILE A 138 -28.32 20.46 1.16
N GLU A 139 -29.37 21.20 1.47
CA GLU A 139 -29.63 21.74 2.80
C GLU A 139 -29.86 20.63 3.84
N GLU A 140 -30.60 19.58 3.47
CA GLU A 140 -30.83 18.43 4.35
C GLU A 140 -29.55 17.60 4.56
N LEU A 141 -28.84 17.29 3.48
CA LEU A 141 -27.72 16.35 3.52
C LEU A 141 -26.37 17.02 3.81
N GLN A 142 -26.28 18.35 3.73
CA GLN A 142 -25.11 19.23 3.87
C GLN A 142 -23.99 19.00 2.83
N GLU A 143 -23.78 17.74 2.44
CA GLU A 143 -22.76 17.30 1.52
C GLU A 143 -23.25 16.07 0.74
N VAL A 144 -23.26 16.16 -0.59
CA VAL A 144 -23.80 15.10 -1.45
C VAL A 144 -22.89 14.84 -2.65
N PRO A 145 -22.62 13.56 -3.03
CA PRO A 145 -21.93 13.27 -4.27
C PRO A 145 -22.69 13.87 -5.47
N PHE A 146 -21.98 14.54 -6.38
CA PHE A 146 -22.58 15.24 -7.52
C PHE A 146 -23.54 14.36 -8.33
N GLN A 147 -23.14 13.12 -8.61
CA GLN A 147 -23.98 12.18 -9.35
C GLN A 147 -25.23 11.76 -8.56
N LYS A 148 -25.09 11.56 -7.24
CA LYS A 148 -26.20 11.19 -6.36
C LYS A 148 -27.22 12.32 -6.23
N LEU A 149 -26.76 13.58 -6.19
CA LEU A 149 -27.61 14.75 -6.18
C LEU A 149 -28.47 14.84 -7.46
N ILE A 150 -27.87 14.57 -8.62
CA ILE A 150 -28.59 14.53 -9.90
C ILE A 150 -29.69 13.47 -9.89
N GLU A 151 -29.39 12.29 -9.35
CA GLU A 151 -30.35 11.20 -9.21
C GLU A 151 -31.50 11.55 -8.25
N LEU A 152 -31.19 12.03 -7.04
CA LEU A 152 -32.19 12.38 -6.01
C LEU A 152 -33.09 13.53 -6.45
N ALA A 153 -32.52 14.56 -7.08
CA ALA A 153 -33.27 15.70 -7.60
C ALA A 153 -33.92 15.41 -8.97
N HIS A 154 -33.69 14.22 -9.53
CA HIS A 154 -34.07 13.82 -10.87
C HIS A 154 -33.72 14.88 -11.93
N THR A 155 -32.59 15.58 -11.83
CA THR A 155 -32.29 16.81 -12.59
C THR A 155 -31.17 16.62 -13.63
N THR A 156 -30.66 17.71 -14.21
CA THR A 156 -29.49 17.68 -15.11
C THR A 156 -28.26 18.34 -14.47
N PRO A 157 -27.04 17.94 -14.87
CA PRO A 157 -25.79 18.59 -14.43
C PRO A 157 -25.79 20.11 -14.58
N ALA A 158 -26.41 20.62 -15.65
CA ALA A 158 -26.50 22.06 -15.92
C ALA A 158 -27.30 22.80 -14.83
N THR A 159 -28.31 22.17 -14.24
CA THR A 159 -29.11 22.79 -13.18
C THR A 159 -28.30 22.95 -11.89
N VAL A 160 -27.49 21.95 -11.57
CA VAL A 160 -26.58 21.98 -10.41
C VAL A 160 -25.49 23.03 -10.66
N ARG A 161 -24.81 23.03 -11.81
CA ARG A 161 -23.78 24.04 -12.13
C ARG A 161 -24.30 25.47 -12.13
N ARG A 162 -25.56 25.71 -12.51
CA ARG A 162 -26.16 27.05 -12.37
C ARG A 162 -26.25 27.53 -10.92
N LEU A 163 -26.41 26.63 -9.95
CA LEU A 163 -26.38 27.00 -8.53
C LEU A 163 -24.95 27.33 -8.08
N GLU A 164 -23.95 26.69 -8.67
CA GLU A 164 -22.54 27.03 -8.47
C GLU A 164 -22.21 28.40 -9.10
N ASP A 165 -22.70 28.68 -10.31
CA ASP A 165 -22.55 29.99 -10.97
C ASP A 165 -23.19 31.13 -10.16
N LEU A 166 -24.29 30.83 -9.44
CA LEU A 166 -24.96 31.76 -8.52
C LEU A 166 -24.24 31.91 -7.17
N GLY A 167 -23.16 31.15 -6.93
CA GLY A 167 -22.38 31.18 -5.69
C GLY A 167 -23.09 30.57 -4.49
N LEU A 168 -24.12 29.76 -4.71
CA LEU A 168 -24.89 29.12 -3.64
C LEU A 168 -24.30 27.78 -3.20
N ILE A 169 -23.60 27.10 -4.11
CA ILE A 169 -22.97 25.81 -3.86
C ILE A 169 -21.55 25.80 -4.39
N GLU A 170 -20.72 24.92 -3.84
CA GLU A 170 -19.36 24.68 -4.30
C GLU A 170 -19.23 23.21 -4.72
N ILE A 171 -18.65 22.95 -5.91
CA ILE A 171 -18.37 21.60 -6.39
C ILE A 171 -16.89 21.29 -6.18
N VAL A 172 -16.59 20.53 -5.14
CA VAL A 172 -15.21 20.21 -4.77
C VAL A 172 -14.86 18.74 -5.08
N PRO A 173 -13.67 18.46 -5.64
CA PRO A 173 -13.18 17.10 -5.75
C PRO A 173 -12.75 16.58 -4.37
N GLN A 174 -13.31 15.45 -3.96
CA GLN A 174 -12.91 14.77 -2.73
C GLN A 174 -12.36 13.38 -2.99
N THR A 175 -11.33 13.05 -2.23
CA THR A 175 -10.74 11.71 -2.16
C THR A 175 -11.66 10.80 -1.39
N ILE A 176 -12.13 9.72 -2.03
CA ILE A 176 -12.91 8.68 -1.37
C ILE A 176 -12.06 7.43 -1.21
N LEU A 177 -12.12 6.84 -0.01
CA LEU A 177 -11.71 5.46 0.21
C LEU A 177 -12.71 4.53 -0.48
N ARG A 178 -12.21 3.57 -1.24
CA ARG A 178 -13.09 2.53 -1.81
C ARG A 178 -13.50 1.59 -0.69
N ASP A 179 -14.73 1.73 -0.23
CA ASP A 179 -15.35 0.80 0.68
C ASP A 179 -16.38 -0.05 -0.08
N PRO A 180 -16.08 -1.34 -0.35
CA PRO A 180 -17.02 -2.24 -1.03
C PRO A 180 -18.29 -2.50 -0.20
N TYR A 181 -18.27 -2.20 1.10
CA TYR A 181 -19.38 -2.42 2.04
C TYR A 181 -20.12 -1.14 2.42
N ALA A 182 -19.83 0.01 1.80
CA ALA A 182 -20.38 1.32 2.19
C ALA A 182 -21.93 1.39 2.21
N ASN A 183 -22.59 0.53 1.44
CA ASN A 183 -24.06 0.46 1.36
C ASN A 183 -24.65 -0.71 2.16
N GLU A 184 -23.84 -1.44 2.91
CA GLU A 184 -24.26 -2.60 3.70
C GLU A 184 -24.28 -2.25 5.19
N VAL A 185 -25.36 -2.64 5.87
CA VAL A 185 -25.43 -2.56 7.34
C VAL A 185 -24.86 -3.85 7.89
N VAL A 186 -23.59 -3.83 8.27
CA VAL A 186 -22.94 -4.97 8.92
C VAL A 186 -23.30 -4.95 10.40
N VAL A 187 -24.08 -5.95 10.85
CA VAL A 187 -24.43 -6.10 12.27
C VAL A 187 -23.20 -6.63 13.02
N PRO A 188 -22.66 -5.90 14.02
CA PRO A 188 -21.52 -6.37 14.79
C PRO A 188 -21.86 -7.65 15.56
N THR A 189 -20.99 -8.66 15.48
CA THR A 189 -21.08 -9.86 16.32
C THR A 189 -20.20 -9.71 17.56
N ALA A 190 -20.55 -10.44 18.63
CA ALA A 190 -19.71 -10.55 19.83
C ALA A 190 -18.77 -11.76 19.70
N PRO A 191 -17.51 -11.65 20.17
CA PRO A 191 -16.60 -12.79 20.22
C PRO A 191 -17.17 -13.93 21.05
N LEU A 192 -16.97 -15.17 20.60
CA LEU A 192 -17.40 -16.35 21.33
C LEU A 192 -16.49 -16.58 22.54
N GLN A 193 -17.05 -17.23 23.57
CA GLN A 193 -16.24 -17.65 24.71
C GLN A 193 -15.28 -18.77 24.27
N LEU A 194 -13.99 -18.49 24.41
CA LEU A 194 -12.95 -19.45 24.09
C LEU A 194 -12.91 -20.57 25.14
N ASN A 195 -12.74 -21.80 24.67
CA ASN A 195 -12.37 -22.89 25.56
C ASN A 195 -10.90 -22.76 26.00
N ILE A 196 -10.48 -23.61 26.93
CA ILE A 196 -9.12 -23.57 27.51
C ILE A 196 -8.04 -23.69 26.43
N ALA A 197 -8.19 -24.62 25.48
CA ALA A 197 -7.20 -24.84 24.43
C ALA A 197 -7.07 -23.63 23.48
N GLN A 198 -8.21 -23.04 23.09
CA GLN A 198 -8.26 -21.86 22.25
C GLN A 198 -7.67 -20.64 22.96
N SER A 199 -8.01 -20.42 24.23
CA SER A 199 -7.44 -19.35 25.06
C SER A 199 -5.93 -19.47 25.17
N ASN A 200 -5.41 -20.69 25.42
CA ASN A 200 -3.98 -20.93 25.48
C ASN A 200 -3.28 -20.63 24.14
N ALA A 201 -3.87 -21.04 23.02
CA ALA A 201 -3.34 -20.73 21.69
C ALA A 201 -3.35 -19.22 21.42
N LEU A 202 -4.46 -18.53 21.70
CA LEU A 202 -4.58 -17.08 21.53
C LEU A 202 -3.55 -16.33 22.38
N ASN A 203 -3.39 -16.72 23.65
CA ASN A 203 -2.44 -16.08 24.56
C ASN A 203 -1.00 -16.14 24.04
N GLN A 204 -0.58 -17.27 23.45
CA GLN A 204 0.75 -17.39 22.84
C GLN A 204 0.93 -16.48 21.63
N ILE A 205 -0.10 -16.38 20.77
CA ILE A 205 -0.09 -15.50 19.60
C ILE A 205 -0.04 -14.02 20.05
N VAL A 206 -0.88 -13.63 21.00
CA VAL A 206 -0.95 -12.25 21.51
C VAL A 206 0.35 -11.85 22.21
N ALA A 207 0.97 -12.75 22.98
CA ALA A 207 2.27 -12.50 23.59
C ALA A 207 3.33 -12.19 22.52
N ALA A 208 3.37 -12.97 21.44
CA ALA A 208 4.29 -12.75 20.32
C ALA A 208 4.03 -11.43 19.57
N LEU A 209 2.77 -11.05 19.38
CA LEU A 209 2.40 -9.78 18.77
C LEU A 209 2.92 -8.59 19.61
N LYS A 210 2.74 -8.64 20.93
CA LYS A 210 3.20 -7.59 21.86
C LYS A 210 4.73 -7.48 21.90
N GLU A 211 5.44 -8.59 21.84
CA GLU A 211 6.92 -8.59 21.76
C GLU A 211 7.43 -7.91 20.47
N THR A 212 6.67 -7.99 19.38
CA THR A 212 7.04 -7.44 18.06
C THR A 212 6.72 -5.93 17.93
N GLN A 213 5.74 -5.42 18.68
CA GLN A 213 5.32 -4.01 18.64
C GLN A 213 6.22 -3.06 19.46
N GLN A 214 7.20 -3.56 20.21
CA GLN A 214 8.17 -2.71 20.91
C GLN A 214 9.23 -2.18 19.91
N PRO A 215 9.45 -0.85 19.83
CA PRO A 215 10.38 -0.28 18.86
C PRO A 215 11.80 -0.72 19.17
N LYS A 216 12.38 -1.59 18.32
CA LYS A 216 13.80 -1.89 18.31
C LYS A 216 14.36 -1.41 16.98
N HIS A 217 15.43 -0.62 17.04
CA HIS A 217 16.19 -0.15 15.88
C HIS A 217 16.49 -1.32 14.95
N ILE A 218 15.98 -1.26 13.72
CA ILE A 218 16.29 -2.24 12.67
C ILE A 218 17.67 -1.87 12.13
N GLU A 219 18.72 -2.39 12.75
CA GLU A 219 20.03 -2.42 12.11
C GLU A 219 20.07 -3.57 11.10
N SER A 220 20.80 -3.31 10.01
CA SER A 220 20.83 -4.09 8.78
C SER A 220 21.17 -5.57 9.00
N ILE A 221 20.17 -6.44 8.76
CA ILE A 221 20.40 -7.88 8.58
C ILE A 221 21.20 -8.07 7.28
N THR A 222 22.39 -8.66 7.39
CA THR A 222 23.25 -8.96 6.25
C THR A 222 22.71 -10.19 5.48
N PRO A 223 23.02 -10.34 4.18
CA PRO A 223 22.49 -11.44 3.36
C PRO A 223 22.79 -12.86 3.88
N SER A 224 23.78 -13.01 4.75
CA SER A 224 24.23 -14.30 5.30
C SER A 224 23.26 -14.91 6.33
N GLU A 225 22.45 -14.10 7.03
CA GLU A 225 21.60 -14.58 8.12
C GLU A 225 20.23 -15.10 7.63
N VAL A 226 19.82 -14.69 6.42
CA VAL A 226 18.51 -15.07 5.84
C VAL A 226 18.58 -16.45 5.16
N ASP A 227 19.74 -16.82 4.59
CA ASP A 227 19.90 -18.11 3.91
C ASP A 227 20.02 -19.28 4.92
N ALA A 228 20.41 -19.02 6.19
CA ALA A 228 20.47 -20.04 7.25
C ALA A 228 19.10 -20.39 7.85
N ALA A 229 18.15 -19.45 7.90
CA ALA A 229 16.85 -19.64 8.54
C ALA A 229 15.79 -20.35 7.67
N LEU A 230 16.07 -20.55 6.37
CA LEU A 230 15.12 -21.10 5.39
C LEU A 230 15.61 -22.36 4.65
N ALA A 231 16.78 -22.91 5.02
CA ALA A 231 17.16 -24.24 4.58
C ALA A 231 16.32 -25.31 5.33
N PRO A 232 15.89 -26.41 4.69
CA PRO A 232 15.38 -27.55 5.43
C PRO A 232 16.49 -28.07 6.35
N ALA A 233 16.31 -27.96 7.66
CA ALA A 233 17.32 -28.39 8.63
C ALA A 233 17.62 -29.89 8.46
N PRO A 234 18.89 -30.32 8.37
CA PRO A 234 19.23 -31.71 8.59
C PRO A 234 19.01 -32.05 10.07
N VAL A 235 18.53 -33.27 10.32
CA VAL A 235 18.28 -33.81 11.66
C VAL A 235 19.62 -34.07 12.35
N THR A 236 20.09 -33.15 13.20
CA THR A 236 21.16 -33.44 14.16
C THR A 236 21.09 -32.49 15.35
N GLU A 237 21.34 -33.04 16.54
CA GLU A 237 21.24 -32.39 17.86
C GLU A 237 22.18 -31.18 18.01
N PRO A 238 21.84 -30.16 18.84
CA PRO A 238 22.57 -28.90 18.85
C PRO A 238 23.76 -28.93 19.81
N GLU A 239 24.92 -28.52 19.31
CA GLU A 239 26.04 -28.07 20.13
C GLU A 239 25.99 -26.53 20.21
N VAL A 240 25.99 -26.02 21.44
CA VAL A 240 25.74 -24.61 21.78
C VAL A 240 27.00 -23.79 21.59
N THR A 241 26.93 -22.73 20.78
CA THR A 241 27.78 -21.54 20.96
C THR A 241 26.93 -20.28 20.79
N GLU A 242 26.75 -19.56 21.90
CA GLU A 242 26.12 -18.24 21.96
C GLU A 242 27.04 -17.19 21.32
N THR A 243 26.49 -16.28 20.51
CA THR A 243 26.72 -14.83 20.63
C THR A 243 26.07 -14.06 19.47
N SER A 244 24.81 -13.67 19.65
CA SER A 244 24.23 -12.40 19.18
C SER A 244 22.73 -12.47 19.49
N LYS A 245 22.17 -11.44 20.13
CA LYS A 245 20.72 -11.37 20.37
C LYS A 245 20.04 -11.20 19.01
N PRO A 246 19.25 -12.18 18.51
CA PRO A 246 18.52 -11.96 17.27
C PRO A 246 17.47 -10.88 17.50
N SER A 247 17.42 -9.90 16.58
CA SER A 247 16.24 -9.06 16.40
C SER A 247 15.01 -9.96 16.36
N ALA A 248 13.93 -9.60 17.05
CA ALA A 248 12.76 -10.46 17.23
C ALA A 248 12.28 -11.00 15.87
N MET A 249 12.62 -12.26 15.58
CA MET A 249 12.20 -12.92 14.36
C MET A 249 10.68 -13.10 14.40
N PRO A 250 9.99 -12.93 13.26
CA PRO A 250 8.56 -13.21 13.21
C PRO A 250 8.31 -14.65 13.66
N ARG A 251 7.46 -14.84 14.68
CA ARG A 251 7.12 -16.17 15.19
C ARG A 251 6.14 -16.86 14.25
N VAL A 252 6.44 -18.11 13.91
CA VAL A 252 5.57 -18.98 13.11
C VAL A 252 4.81 -19.91 14.06
N PHE A 253 3.48 -19.93 13.93
CA PHE A 253 2.61 -20.80 14.73
C PHE A 253 1.87 -21.79 13.83
N LEU A 254 1.87 -23.06 14.22
CA LEU A 254 0.98 -24.07 13.65
C LEU A 254 -0.25 -24.23 14.56
N LEU A 255 -1.40 -23.72 14.14
CA LEU A 255 -2.67 -23.94 14.85
C LEU A 255 -3.34 -25.24 14.37
N HIS A 256 -3.01 -26.34 15.03
CA HIS A 256 -3.52 -27.66 14.68
C HIS A 256 -4.91 -27.95 15.30
N GLY A 257 -5.83 -28.51 14.51
CA GLY A 257 -7.14 -28.96 14.99
C GLY A 257 -8.07 -29.39 13.86
N VAL A 258 -9.06 -30.24 14.16
CA VAL A 258 -10.06 -30.72 13.19
C VAL A 258 -11.06 -29.62 12.79
N THR A 259 -11.84 -29.82 11.73
CA THR A 259 -12.94 -28.92 11.37
C THR A 259 -13.95 -28.83 12.52
N GLY A 260 -14.45 -27.64 12.84
CA GLY A 260 -15.36 -27.41 13.96
C GLY A 260 -14.69 -27.21 15.33
N SER A 261 -13.36 -27.38 15.45
CA SER A 261 -12.63 -27.15 16.72
C SER A 261 -12.51 -25.67 17.13
N GLY A 262 -13.07 -24.74 16.33
CA GLY A 262 -13.07 -23.30 16.60
C GLY A 262 -11.75 -22.58 16.31
N LYS A 263 -10.90 -23.09 15.40
CA LYS A 263 -9.69 -22.37 14.94
C LYS A 263 -9.99 -20.98 14.40
N THR A 264 -11.11 -20.83 13.70
CA THR A 264 -11.57 -19.55 13.14
C THR A 264 -11.76 -18.49 14.23
N GLU A 265 -12.28 -18.87 15.39
CA GLU A 265 -12.47 -17.93 16.50
C GLU A 265 -11.12 -17.42 17.04
N VAL A 266 -10.12 -18.30 17.13
CA VAL A 266 -8.74 -17.91 17.49
C VAL A 266 -8.17 -16.93 16.46
N TYR A 267 -8.42 -17.12 15.16
CA TYR A 267 -7.99 -16.17 14.12
C TYR A 267 -8.67 -14.81 14.26
N LEU A 268 -9.99 -14.77 14.46
CA LEU A 268 -10.74 -13.53 14.58
C LEU A 268 -10.28 -12.71 15.80
N GLN A 269 -10.14 -13.36 16.96
CA GLN A 269 -9.67 -12.68 18.17
C GLN A 269 -8.18 -12.29 18.08
N ALA A 270 -7.34 -13.07 17.39
CA ALA A 270 -5.95 -12.68 17.13
C ALA A 270 -5.85 -11.46 16.21
N ILE A 271 -6.65 -11.40 15.14
CA ILE A 271 -6.74 -10.23 14.24
C ILE A 271 -7.21 -8.99 15.02
N ALA A 272 -8.22 -9.14 15.87
CA ALA A 272 -8.72 -8.05 16.71
C ALA A 272 -7.67 -7.49 17.69
N ASN A 273 -6.64 -8.27 18.06
CA ASN A 273 -5.52 -7.80 18.88
C ASN A 273 -4.37 -7.18 18.04
N ALA A 274 -4.36 -7.37 16.72
CA ALA A 274 -3.31 -6.92 15.83
C ALA A 274 -3.62 -5.58 15.13
N LEU A 275 -4.91 -5.28 14.94
CA LEU A 275 -5.44 -4.01 14.42
C LEU A 275 -5.44 -2.93 15.52
#